data_AF-A0A9D7NWR1-F1
#
_entry.id   AF-A0A9D7NWR1-F1
#
_cell.length_a   1.000
_cell.length_b   1.000
_cell.length_c   1.000
_cell.angle_alpha   90.00
_cell.angle_beta   90.00
_cell.angle_gamma   90.00
#
_symmetry.space_group_name_H-M   'P 1'
#
loop_
_entity.id
_entity.type
_entity.pdbx_description
1 polymer ?
#
loop_
_entity_poly.entity_id
_entity_poly.type
_entity_poly.pdbx_seq_one_letter_code
_entity_poly.pdbx_strand_id
1 'polypeptide(L)'
;MPTPLILTPEQTAFLQGPLSLNVGAVGRDGWPCVCRAQGVVVARDRRSLTVLLSASHGRAVLEALDTGSAITLVVSRPATHATLQLKATRAVRVGVSTAHRATSARCVAAFGGELETLGYGTELKTTLASVVPTDDLVALRFVPEIVFDQTPGPDAGRVLART
;
A
#
# COMPACT_ATOMS: atom_id res chain seq x y z
N MET A 1 -14.53 -3.51 22.70
CA MET A 1 -13.63 -3.13 21.59
C MET A 1 -14.46 -3.09 20.31
N PRO A 2 -14.26 -2.11 19.42
CA PRO A 2 -14.98 -2.07 18.15
C PRO A 2 -14.67 -3.31 17.31
N THR A 3 -15.67 -3.78 16.55
CA THR A 3 -15.51 -4.93 15.66
C THR A 3 -14.57 -4.56 14.51
N PRO A 4 -13.52 -5.35 14.22
CA PRO A 4 -12.61 -5.05 13.12
C PRO A 4 -13.34 -4.97 11.77
N LEU A 5 -12.96 -4.00 10.94
CA LEU A 5 -13.42 -3.89 9.56
C LEU A 5 -13.05 -5.15 8.78
N ILE A 6 -13.96 -5.64 7.95
CA ILE A 6 -13.71 -6.74 7.02
C ILE A 6 -13.80 -6.19 5.61
N LEU A 7 -12.70 -6.30 4.85
CA LEU A 7 -12.68 -5.89 3.45
C LEU A 7 -13.63 -6.76 2.63
N THR A 8 -14.37 -6.16 1.70
CA THR A 8 -15.25 -6.94 0.81
C THR A 8 -14.43 -7.84 -0.13
N PRO A 9 -15.04 -8.88 -0.72
CA PRO A 9 -14.36 -9.70 -1.74
C PRO A 9 -13.82 -8.84 -2.90
N GLU A 10 -14.57 -7.82 -3.33
CA GLU A 10 -14.19 -6.91 -4.41
C GLU A 10 -12.98 -6.05 -4.02
N GLN A 11 -12.96 -5.50 -2.81
CA GLN A 11 -11.81 -4.77 -2.29
C GLN A 11 -10.57 -5.67 -2.18
N THR A 12 -10.77 -6.93 -1.77
CA THR A 12 -9.68 -7.92 -1.67
C THR A 12 -9.12 -8.26 -3.06
N ALA A 13 -9.99 -8.46 -4.05
CA ALA A 13 -9.59 -8.72 -5.42
C ALA A 13 -8.89 -7.50 -6.06
N PHE A 14 -9.39 -6.30 -5.79
CA PHE A 14 -8.75 -5.06 -6.25
C PHE A 14 -7.31 -4.93 -5.73
N LEU A 15 -7.07 -5.25 -4.44
CA LEU A 15 -5.75 -5.24 -3.80
C LEU A 15 -4.76 -6.27 -4.38
N GLN A 16 -5.21 -7.20 -5.23
CA GLN A 16 -4.34 -8.16 -5.92
C GLN A 16 -3.94 -7.70 -7.34
N GLY A 17 -4.46 -6.56 -7.80
CA GLY A 17 -4.20 -6.03 -9.14
C GLY A 17 -2.83 -5.38 -9.34
N PRO A 18 -2.55 -4.91 -10.57
CA PRO A 18 -1.44 -4.02 -10.84
C PRO A 18 -1.74 -2.64 -10.22
N LEU A 19 -1.07 -2.34 -9.11
CA LEU A 19 -1.38 -1.14 -8.32
C LEU A 19 -0.14 -0.28 -8.16
N SER A 20 -0.36 1.03 -8.22
CA SER A 20 0.52 2.02 -7.61
C SER A 20 0.17 2.13 -6.13
N LEU A 21 1.14 1.93 -5.24
CA LEU A 21 0.92 1.92 -3.80
C LEU A 21 1.75 3.02 -3.12
N ASN A 22 1.12 3.81 -2.26
CA ASN A 22 1.81 4.80 -1.43
C ASN A 22 1.38 4.66 0.03
N VAL A 23 2.37 4.64 0.93
CA VAL A 23 2.17 4.69 2.37
C VAL A 23 2.44 6.11 2.83
N GLY A 24 1.52 6.66 3.61
CA GLY A 24 1.66 7.96 4.25
C GLY A 24 1.59 7.86 5.77
N ALA A 25 2.30 8.78 6.43
CA ALA A 25 2.22 9.01 7.87
C ALA A 25 2.45 10.51 8.13
N VAL A 26 2.34 10.93 9.40
CA VAL A 26 2.65 12.30 9.83
C VAL A 26 3.90 12.28 10.69
N GLY A 27 4.92 13.05 10.28
CA GLY A 27 6.16 13.22 11.02
C GLY A 27 5.98 13.95 12.34
N ARG A 28 6.99 13.89 13.21
CA ARG A 28 6.97 14.59 14.51
C ARG A 28 6.93 16.11 14.40
N ASP A 29 7.34 16.64 13.26
CA ASP A 29 7.23 18.04 12.87
C ASP A 29 5.82 18.44 12.40
N GLY A 30 4.88 17.49 12.35
CA GLY A 30 3.51 17.69 11.87
C GLY A 30 3.36 17.63 10.35
N TRP A 31 4.45 17.45 9.59
CA TRP A 31 4.39 17.38 8.13
C TRP A 31 4.06 15.95 7.65
N PRO A 32 3.28 15.81 6.56
CA PRO A 32 3.06 14.51 5.96
C PRO A 32 4.37 13.99 5.35
N CYS A 33 4.62 12.69 5.55
CA CYS A 33 5.66 11.96 4.85
C CYS A 33 5.04 10.83 4.05
N VAL A 34 5.63 10.51 2.90
CA VAL A 34 5.12 9.51 1.97
C VAL A 34 6.25 8.63 1.44
N CYS A 35 5.96 7.36 1.23
CA CYS A 35 6.86 6.41 0.60
C CYS A 35 6.07 5.50 -0.35
N ARG A 36 6.61 5.22 -1.53
CA ARG A 36 6.06 4.20 -2.42
C ARG A 36 6.21 2.83 -1.76
N ALA A 37 5.12 2.08 -1.68
CA ALA A 37 5.16 0.67 -1.32
C ALA A 37 5.40 -0.20 -2.57
N GLN A 38 6.01 -1.35 -2.36
CA GLN A 38 6.35 -2.33 -3.37
C GLN A 38 5.49 -3.60 -3.28
N GLY A 39 4.52 -3.65 -2.36
CA GLY A 39 3.51 -4.69 -2.34
C GLY A 39 2.55 -4.58 -1.18
N VAL A 40 1.45 -5.31 -1.26
CA VAL A 40 0.46 -5.45 -0.20
C VAL A 40 -0.02 -6.90 -0.14
N VAL A 41 -0.22 -7.39 1.09
CA VAL A 41 -0.79 -8.71 1.36
C VAL A 41 -2.06 -8.52 2.17
N VAL A 42 -3.16 -9.09 1.71
CA VAL A 42 -4.41 -9.17 2.47
C VAL A 42 -4.40 -10.45 3.29
N ALA A 43 -4.67 -10.36 4.60
CA ALA A 43 -4.82 -11.53 5.44
C ALA A 43 -6.03 -12.37 5.02
N ARG A 44 -5.99 -13.69 5.30
CA ARG A 44 -7.07 -14.62 4.90
C ARG A 44 -8.44 -14.26 5.46
N ASP A 45 -8.47 -13.64 6.64
CA ASP A 45 -9.69 -13.16 7.28
C ASP A 45 -10.21 -11.83 6.73
N ARG A 46 -9.49 -11.20 5.79
CA ARG A 46 -9.77 -9.89 5.17
C ARG A 46 -9.80 -8.72 6.15
N ARG A 47 -9.22 -8.89 7.35
CA ARG A 47 -9.25 -7.87 8.41
C ARG A 47 -7.97 -7.04 8.50
N SER A 48 -6.85 -7.61 8.06
CA SER A 48 -5.56 -6.92 8.14
C SER A 48 -4.83 -6.92 6.81
N LEU A 49 -4.02 -5.88 6.64
CA LEU A 49 -3.13 -5.71 5.51
C LEU A 49 -1.68 -5.74 6.01
N THR A 50 -0.79 -6.29 5.20
CA THR A 50 0.66 -6.16 5.39
C THR A 50 1.23 -5.45 4.16
N VAL A 51 1.68 -4.21 4.32
CA VAL A 51 2.30 -3.42 3.25
C VAL A 51 3.82 -3.59 3.30
N LEU A 52 4.43 -3.64 2.12
CA LEU A 52 5.84 -3.90 1.92
C LEU A 52 6.51 -2.67 1.33
N LEU A 53 7.59 -2.18 1.95
CA LEU A 53 8.37 -1.03 1.47
C LEU A 53 9.85 -1.19 1.78
N SER A 54 10.70 -0.47 1.04
CA SER A 54 12.15 -0.46 1.29
C SER A 54 12.46 0.41 2.51
N ALA A 55 13.30 -0.08 3.43
CA ALA A 55 13.68 0.70 4.61
C ALA A 55 14.37 2.01 4.25
N SER A 56 15.32 1.97 3.32
CA SER A 56 16.09 3.12 2.85
C SER A 56 15.21 4.17 2.20
N HIS A 57 14.27 3.76 1.33
CA HIS A 57 13.32 4.69 0.70
C HIS A 57 12.21 5.16 1.65
N GLY A 58 11.93 4.40 2.70
CA GLY A 58 10.82 4.63 3.62
C GLY A 58 11.18 5.25 4.96
N ARG A 59 12.42 5.70 5.14
CA ARG A 59 12.96 6.12 6.45
C ARG A 59 12.05 7.09 7.21
N ALA A 60 11.58 8.16 6.57
CA ALA A 60 10.71 9.15 7.21
C ALA A 60 9.36 8.57 7.66
N VAL A 61 8.72 7.75 6.81
CA VAL A 61 7.47 7.06 7.14
C VAL A 61 7.69 6.07 8.29
N LEU A 62 8.77 5.31 8.23
CA LEU A 62 9.11 4.33 9.26
C LEU A 62 9.38 4.99 10.61
N GLU A 63 10.18 6.06 10.64
CA GLU A 63 10.43 6.85 11.85
C GLU A 63 9.12 7.43 12.42
N ALA A 64 8.24 7.98 11.57
CA ALA A 64 6.95 8.49 11.99
C ALA A 64 6.09 7.40 12.65
N LEU A 65 5.96 6.23 12.02
CA LEU A 65 5.18 5.12 12.54
C LEU A 65 5.77 4.54 13.83
N ASP A 66 7.09 4.43 13.93
CA ASP A 66 7.78 3.97 15.13
C ASP A 66 7.53 4.93 16.32
N THR A 67 7.25 6.20 16.05
CA THR A 67 6.89 7.21 17.06
C THR A 67 5.39 7.29 17.35
N GLY A 68 4.58 6.37 16.80
CA GLY A 68 3.15 6.27 17.07
C GLY A 68 2.25 7.03 16.10
N SER A 69 2.77 7.46 14.95
CA SER A 69 1.95 8.08 13.90
C SER A 69 0.92 7.08 13.33
N ALA A 70 -0.21 7.60 12.87
CA ALA A 70 -1.18 6.84 12.11
C ALA A 70 -0.63 6.49 10.73
N ILE A 71 -1.18 5.44 10.12
CA ILE A 71 -0.82 4.99 8.78
C ILE A 71 -1.96 5.25 7.80
N THR A 72 -1.61 5.65 6.58
CA THR A 72 -2.51 5.53 5.42
C THR A 72 -1.84 4.72 4.32
N LEU A 73 -2.63 3.88 3.64
CA LEU A 73 -2.25 3.22 2.40
C LEU A 73 -3.19 3.70 1.30
N VAL A 74 -2.63 4.28 0.25
CA VAL A 74 -3.35 4.61 -0.99
C VAL A 74 -2.94 3.62 -2.06
N VAL A 75 -3.93 2.99 -2.68
CA VAL A 75 -3.75 2.05 -3.79
C VAL A 75 -4.55 2.51 -4.99
N SER A 76 -3.89 2.71 -6.11
CA SER A 76 -4.51 3.16 -7.36
C SER A 76 -4.20 2.20 -8.48
N ARG A 77 -5.18 1.91 -9.35
CA ARG A 77 -4.94 1.20 -10.61
C ARG A 77 -4.63 2.20 -11.73
N PRO A 78 -3.40 2.24 -12.27
CA PRO A 78 -3.02 3.13 -13.38
C PRO A 78 -4.01 3.20 -14.54
N ALA A 79 -4.53 2.07 -15.02
CA ALA A 79 -5.37 2.06 -16.22
C ALA A 79 -6.75 2.69 -16.03
N THR A 80 -7.27 2.75 -14.80
CA THR A 80 -8.64 3.21 -14.52
C THR A 80 -8.72 4.35 -13.52
N HIS A 81 -7.61 4.68 -12.86
CA HIS A 81 -7.53 5.57 -11.71
C HIS A 81 -8.41 5.18 -10.51
N ALA A 82 -9.06 4.00 -10.54
CA ALA A 82 -9.78 3.46 -9.40
C ALA A 82 -8.84 3.42 -8.21
N THR A 83 -9.23 4.07 -7.11
CA THR A 83 -8.34 4.29 -5.97
C THR A 83 -9.04 4.03 -4.66
N LEU A 84 -8.43 3.21 -3.79
CA LEU A 84 -8.83 3.07 -2.40
C LEU A 84 -7.81 3.73 -1.49
N GLN A 85 -8.28 4.39 -0.44
CA GLN A 85 -7.46 4.82 0.68
C GLN A 85 -7.91 4.13 1.96
N LEU A 86 -6.97 3.44 2.60
CA LEU A 86 -7.18 2.79 3.88
C LEU A 86 -6.41 3.56 4.96
N LYS A 87 -7.01 3.74 6.13
CA LYS A 87 -6.35 4.37 7.28
C LYS A 87 -6.50 3.52 8.53
N ALA A 88 -5.49 3.60 9.39
CA ALA A 88 -5.53 3.04 10.74
C ALA A 88 -4.72 3.91 11.68
N THR A 89 -5.09 3.96 12.95
CA THR A 89 -4.35 4.70 13.98
C THR A 89 -2.98 4.09 14.26
N ARG A 90 -2.76 2.81 13.92
CA ARG A 90 -1.51 2.12 14.21
C ARG A 90 -1.14 1.09 13.16
N ALA A 91 0.16 0.97 12.92
CA ALA A 91 0.79 -0.15 12.25
C ALA A 91 1.85 -0.79 13.15
N VAL A 92 2.19 -2.05 12.89
CA VAL A 92 3.28 -2.76 13.58
C VAL A 92 4.22 -3.40 12.55
N ARG A 93 5.52 -3.38 12.84
CA ARG A 93 6.49 -4.13 12.05
C ARG A 93 6.30 -5.63 12.31
N VAL A 94 6.36 -6.40 11.23
CA VAL A 94 6.32 -7.87 11.30
C VAL A 94 7.53 -8.45 10.56
N GLY A 95 7.89 -9.69 10.88
CA GLY A 95 8.97 -10.39 10.18
C GLY A 95 8.70 -10.49 8.68
N VAL A 96 9.74 -10.22 7.88
CA VAL A 96 9.67 -10.41 6.43
C VAL A 96 9.86 -11.89 6.10
N SER A 97 8.87 -12.46 5.43
CA SER A 97 8.91 -13.85 4.96
C SER A 97 9.34 -13.94 3.50
N THR A 98 9.69 -15.13 3.04
CA THR A 98 9.90 -15.43 1.61
C THR A 98 8.65 -15.11 0.78
N ALA A 99 7.46 -15.38 1.31
CA ALA A 99 6.19 -15.03 0.67
C ALA A 99 5.98 -13.51 0.53
N HIS A 100 6.45 -12.71 1.50
CA HIS A 100 6.45 -11.25 1.39
C HIS A 100 7.38 -10.80 0.26
N ARG A 101 8.61 -11.32 0.19
CA ARG A 101 9.56 -11.00 -0.90
C ARG A 101 8.99 -11.35 -2.28
N ALA A 102 8.40 -12.53 -2.41
CA ALA A 102 7.74 -12.96 -3.66
C ALA A 102 6.55 -12.06 -4.02
N THR A 103 5.76 -11.62 -3.03
CA THR A 103 4.66 -10.67 -3.26
C THR A 103 5.18 -9.32 -3.73
N SER A 104 6.25 -8.81 -3.11
CA SER A 104 6.89 -7.55 -3.51
C SER A 104 7.31 -7.60 -4.98
N ALA A 105 8.07 -8.63 -5.37
CA ALA A 105 8.52 -8.82 -6.74
C ALA A 105 7.35 -8.91 -7.74
N ARG A 106 6.29 -9.65 -7.38
CA ARG A 106 5.09 -9.77 -8.22
C ARG A 106 4.38 -8.42 -8.40
N CYS A 107 4.18 -7.66 -7.32
CA CYS A 107 3.51 -6.37 -7.36
C CYS A 107 4.27 -5.35 -8.20
N VAL A 108 5.60 -5.24 -8.00
CA VAL A 108 6.47 -4.37 -8.80
C VAL A 108 6.39 -4.72 -10.29
N ALA A 109 6.49 -6.02 -10.60
CA ALA A 109 6.41 -6.50 -11.98
C ALA A 109 5.03 -6.24 -12.62
N ALA A 110 3.94 -6.42 -11.87
CA ALA A 110 2.58 -6.17 -12.35
C ALA A 110 2.34 -4.68 -12.63
N PHE A 111 2.78 -3.80 -11.72
CA PHE A 111 2.70 -2.36 -11.89
C PHE A 111 3.48 -1.91 -13.14
N GLY A 112 4.73 -2.36 -13.29
CA GLY A 112 5.52 -2.04 -14.47
C GLY A 112 4.91 -2.52 -15.79
N GLY A 113 4.37 -3.75 -15.82
CA GLY A 113 3.68 -4.27 -17.00
C GLY A 113 2.40 -3.49 -17.37
N GLU A 114 1.66 -2.97 -16.39
CA GLU A 114 0.51 -2.11 -16.66
C GLU A 114 0.97 -0.76 -17.24
N LEU A 115 2.04 -0.17 -16.72
CA LEU A 115 2.59 1.07 -17.28
C LEU A 115 3.10 0.90 -18.72
N GLU A 116 3.74 -0.23 -19.05
CA GLU A 116 4.14 -0.56 -20.42
C GLU A 116 2.91 -0.63 -21.35
N THR A 117 1.85 -1.31 -20.89
CA THR A 117 0.60 -1.45 -21.65
C THR A 117 -0.08 -0.11 -21.91
N LEU A 118 0.09 0.85 -21.01
CA LEU A 118 -0.42 2.22 -21.14
C LEU A 118 0.49 3.14 -21.97
N GLY A 119 1.64 2.65 -22.44
CA GLY A 119 2.55 3.41 -23.32
C GLY A 119 3.49 4.37 -22.60
N TYR A 120 3.71 4.22 -21.29
CA TYR A 120 4.64 5.09 -20.52
C TYR A 120 6.13 4.82 -20.79
N GLY A 121 6.45 3.76 -21.55
CA GLY A 121 7.82 3.38 -21.90
C GLY A 121 7.92 1.87 -22.11
N THR A 122 8.98 1.44 -22.80
CA THR A 122 9.34 0.03 -22.88
C THR A 122 10.19 -0.37 -21.68
N GLU A 123 10.17 -1.65 -21.33
CA GLU A 123 11.02 -2.24 -20.27
C GLU A 123 10.83 -1.66 -18.85
N LEU A 124 9.72 -0.97 -18.58
CA LEU A 124 9.41 -0.45 -17.25
C LEU A 124 9.26 -1.57 -16.21
N LYS A 125 8.79 -2.75 -16.60
CA LYS A 125 8.73 -3.92 -15.71
C LYS A 125 10.11 -4.29 -15.19
N THR A 126 11.10 -4.38 -16.08
CA THR A 126 12.49 -4.71 -15.74
C THR A 126 13.16 -3.56 -15.01
N THR A 127 12.94 -2.33 -15.47
CA THR A 127 13.52 -1.11 -14.88
C THR A 127 13.02 -0.89 -13.46
N LEU A 128 11.72 -1.07 -13.20
CA LEU A 128 11.18 -0.94 -11.85
C LEU A 128 11.72 -2.03 -10.92
N ALA A 129 11.87 -3.26 -11.43
CA ALA A 129 12.47 -4.34 -10.64
C ALA A 129 13.94 -4.08 -10.27
N SER A 130 14.71 -3.35 -11.10
CA SER A 130 16.11 -3.04 -10.81
C SER A 130 16.31 -1.83 -9.89
N VAL A 131 15.40 -0.86 -9.91
CA VAL A 131 15.51 0.37 -9.12
C VAL A 131 14.75 0.33 -7.79
N VAL A 132 13.92 -0.69 -7.55
CA VAL A 132 13.21 -0.88 -6.28
C VAL A 132 14.06 -1.78 -5.37
N PRO A 133 14.63 -1.27 -4.26
CA PRO A 133 15.44 -2.06 -3.36
C PRO A 133 14.61 -3.14 -2.67
N THR A 134 15.08 -4.39 -2.71
CA THR A 134 14.42 -5.53 -2.06
C THR A 134 15.22 -6.10 -0.90
N ASP A 135 16.51 -5.79 -0.80
CA ASP A 135 17.38 -6.34 0.26
C ASP A 135 16.96 -5.87 1.65
N ASP A 136 16.55 -4.60 1.75
CA ASP A 136 16.12 -3.93 2.98
C ASP A 136 14.60 -3.85 3.15
N LEU A 137 13.89 -4.84 2.62
CA LEU A 137 12.43 -4.91 2.68
C LEU A 137 11.92 -4.89 4.14
N VAL A 138 10.90 -4.08 4.39
CA VAL A 138 10.16 -4.01 5.65
C VAL A 138 8.70 -4.38 5.41
N ALA A 139 8.09 -5.08 6.35
CA ALA A 139 6.68 -5.41 6.36
C ALA A 139 5.96 -4.70 7.52
N LEU A 140 4.93 -3.92 7.20
CA LEU A 140 4.09 -3.21 8.17
C LEU A 140 2.68 -3.78 8.12
N ARG A 141 2.22 -4.35 9.24
CA ARG A 141 0.85 -4.85 9.39
C ARG A 141 -0.03 -3.82 10.07
N PHE A 142 -1.23 -3.63 9.54
CA PHE A 142 -2.27 -2.80 10.17
C PHE A 142 -3.67 -3.38 9.91
N VAL A 143 -4.62 -3.00 10.75
CA VAL A 143 -6.05 -3.30 10.61
C VAL A 143 -6.72 -1.99 10.16
N PRO A 144 -7.27 -1.91 8.93
CA PRO A 144 -7.96 -0.70 8.50
C PRO A 144 -9.13 -0.37 9.41
N GLU A 145 -9.25 0.89 9.80
CA GLU A 145 -10.37 1.43 10.58
C GLU A 145 -11.36 2.16 9.68
N ILE A 146 -10.89 2.67 8.54
CA ILE A 146 -11.70 3.36 7.54
C ILE A 146 -11.16 3.09 6.14
N VAL A 147 -12.08 2.94 5.19
CA VAL A 147 -11.80 2.79 3.76
C VAL A 147 -12.55 3.87 3.00
N PHE A 148 -11.83 4.61 2.17
CA PHE A 148 -12.37 5.63 1.29
C PHE A 148 -12.25 5.19 -0.16
N ASP A 149 -13.24 5.58 -0.95
CA ASP A 149 -13.13 5.72 -2.38
C ASP A 149 -12.40 7.04 -2.66
N GLN A 150 -11.23 6.96 -3.30
CA GLN A 150 -10.45 8.11 -3.71
C GLN A 150 -10.29 8.15 -5.23
N THR A 151 -11.15 7.43 -5.94
CA THR A 151 -11.20 7.49 -7.40
C THR A 151 -11.51 8.93 -7.81
N PRO A 152 -10.69 9.56 -8.66
CA PRO A 152 -10.91 10.94 -9.07
C PRO A 152 -12.32 11.13 -9.68
N GLY A 153 -13.05 12.13 -9.19
CA GLY A 153 -14.43 12.38 -9.58
C GLY A 153 -15.22 13.06 -8.47
N PRO A 154 -16.51 13.35 -8.69
CA PRO A 154 -17.37 14.01 -7.71
C PRO A 154 -17.55 13.22 -6.40
N ASP A 155 -17.40 11.89 -6.45
CA ASP A 155 -17.55 11.00 -5.31
C ASP A 155 -16.22 10.74 -4.55
N ALA A 156 -15.12 11.38 -4.95
CA ALA A 156 -13.83 11.24 -4.28
C ALA A 156 -13.95 11.65 -2.80
N GLY A 157 -13.44 10.80 -1.91
CA GLY A 157 -13.56 10.99 -0.46
C GLY A 157 -14.79 10.30 0.16
N ARG A 158 -15.61 9.60 -0.63
CA ARG A 158 -16.72 8.80 -0.09
C ARG A 158 -16.19 7.71 0.85
N VAL A 159 -16.76 7.63 2.06
CA VAL A 159 -16.48 6.54 3.00
C VAL A 159 -17.18 5.27 2.53
N LEU A 160 -16.43 4.20 2.30
CA LEU A 160 -16.95 2.89 1.90
C LEU A 160 -17.22 1.99 3.13
N ALA A 161 -16.41 2.11 4.18
CA ALA A 161 -16.55 1.36 5.42
C ALA A 161 -15.80 2.06 6.56
N ARG A 162 -16.29 1.91 7.80
CA ARG A 162 -15.62 2.37 9.03
C ARG A 162 -15.96 1.47 10.22
N THR A 163 -15.06 1.35 11.20
CA THR A 163 -15.31 0.71 12.50
C THR A 163 -15.89 1.66 13.54
#